data_AF-A0A367RQN1-F1
#
_entry.id   AF-A0A367RQN1-F1
#
_cell.length_a   1.000
_cell.length_b   1.000
_cell.length_c   1.000
_cell.angle_alpha   90.00
_cell.angle_beta   90.00
_cell.angle_gamma   90.00
#
_symmetry.space_group_name_H-M   'P 1'
#
loop_
_entity.id
_entity.type
_entity.pdbx_description
1 polymer ?
#
loop_
_entity_poly.entity_id
_entity_poly.type
_entity_poly.pdbx_seq_one_letter_code
_entity_poly.pdbx_strand_id
1 'polypeptide(L)' 'MERYFETLLSVATKKPKVSIYLPPDLKEELDVWAEEENRSVSNLVETMIRDAITVRRKKSKSSHSPKQDEDSA' A
#
# COMPACT_ATOMS: atom_id res chain seq x y z
N MET A 1 20.29 -23.13 21.54
CA MET A 1 19.38 -22.03 21.92
C MET A 1 18.68 -21.50 20.65
N GLU A 2 18.12 -22.40 19.83
CA GLU A 2 17.70 -22.10 18.44
C GLU A 2 16.22 -22.43 18.18
N ARG A 3 15.47 -22.87 19.19
CA ARG A 3 14.09 -23.34 19.06
C ARG A 3 13.04 -22.40 19.67
N TYR A 4 13.28 -21.09 19.57
CA TYR A 4 12.30 -20.08 20.01
C TYR A 4 11.77 -19.18 18.88
N PHE A 5 12.32 -19.29 17.65
CA PHE A 5 11.90 -18.44 16.54
C PHE A 5 10.62 -18.91 15.83
N GLU A 6 10.23 -20.18 15.96
CA GLU A 6 9.05 -20.71 15.24
C GLU A 6 7.71 -20.38 15.91
N THR A 7 7.69 -20.11 17.22
CA THR A 7 6.42 -20.01 17.98
C THR A 7 5.75 -18.63 17.90
N LEU A 8 6.43 -17.58 17.41
CA LEU A 8 5.86 -16.23 17.30
C LEU A 8 5.13 -15.93 15.98
N LEU A 9 5.12 -16.86 15.01
CA LEU A 9 4.49 -16.65 13.70
C LEU A 9 2.99 -16.97 13.65
N SER A 10 2.37 -17.38 14.76
CA SER A 10 0.97 -17.82 14.81
C SER A 10 -0.04 -16.73 15.22
N VAL A 11 0.16 -15.48 14.79
CA VAL A 11 -0.98 -14.57 14.60
C VAL A 11 -1.23 -14.53 13.10
N ALA A 12 -1.80 -15.62 12.57
CA ALA A 12 -2.04 -15.79 11.15
C ALA A 12 -3.05 -14.75 10.67
N THR A 13 -2.56 -13.60 10.23
CA THR A 13 -3.36 -12.61 9.51
C THR A 13 -3.79 -13.25 8.18
N LYS A 14 -5.08 -13.17 7.84
CA LYS A 14 -5.60 -13.65 6.54
C LYS A 14 -5.07 -12.86 5.33
N LYS A 15 -4.30 -11.79 5.56
CA LYS A 15 -3.79 -10.93 4.50
C LYS A 15 -2.54 -11.57 3.87
N PRO A 16 -2.41 -11.59 2.52
CA PRO A 16 -1.21 -12.08 1.86
C PRO A 16 0.01 -11.25 2.25
N LYS A 17 1.14 -11.92 2.49
CA LYS A 17 2.42 -11.26 2.80
C LYS A 17 3.12 -10.82 1.51
N VAL A 18 3.63 -9.61 1.50
CA VAL A 18 4.52 -9.08 0.45
C VAL A 18 5.82 -8.65 1.11
N SER A 19 6.94 -9.01 0.50
CA SER A 19 8.28 -8.59 0.93
C SER A 19 8.89 -7.68 -0.14
N ILE A 20 9.43 -6.54 0.30
CA ILE A 20 10.10 -5.55 -0.55
C ILE A 20 11.47 -5.22 0.05
N TYR A 21 12.39 -4.79 -0.80
CA TYR A 21 13.67 -4.23 -0.37
C TYR A 21 13.56 -2.71 -0.37
N LEU A 22 13.99 -2.09 0.73
CA LEU A 22 14.05 -0.65 0.89
C LEU A 22 15.47 -0.23 1.30
N PRO A 23 15.93 0.94 0.87
CA PRO A 23 17.04 1.64 1.50
C PRO A 23 16.82 1.76 3.03
N PRO A 24 17.89 1.66 3.85
CA PRO A 24 17.76 1.72 5.31
C PRO A 24 17.13 3.01 5.83
N ASP A 25 17.51 4.15 5.24
CA ASP A 25 16.98 5.48 5.55
C ASP A 25 15.47 5.56 5.33
N LEU A 26 14.96 5.03 4.22
CA LEU A 26 13.51 4.99 3.99
C LEU A 26 12.76 4.10 4.98
N LYS A 27 13.41 3.04 5.47
CA LYS A 27 12.80 2.18 6.49
C LYS A 27 12.74 2.89 7.84
N GLU A 28 13.79 3.63 8.21
CA GLU A 28 13.80 4.44 9.44
C GLU A 28 12.72 5.51 9.42
N GLU A 29 12.58 6.25 8.32
CA GLU A 29 11.51 7.26 8.16
C GLU A 29 10.11 6.65 8.27
N LEU A 30 9.89 5.45 7.73
CA LEU A 30 8.62 4.74 7.87
C LEU A 30 8.35 4.30 9.31
N ASP A 31 9.38 3.89 10.06
CA ASP A 31 9.24 3.51 11.47
C ASP A 31 8.87 4.73 12.32
N VAL A 32 9.56 5.87 12.11
CA VAL A 32 9.27 7.13 12.81
C VAL A 32 7.84 7.60 12.53
N TRP A 33 7.43 7.65 11.26
CA TRP A 33 6.08 8.10 10.91
C TRP A 33 4.99 7.18 11.50
N ALA A 34 5.23 5.86 11.48
CA ALA A 34 4.29 4.91 12.08
C ALA A 34 4.16 5.13 13.61
N GLU A 35 5.26 5.45 14.29
CA GLU A 35 5.28 5.78 15.71
C GLU A 35 4.52 7.08 16.02
N GLU A 36 4.75 8.14 15.23
CA GLU A 36 4.05 9.43 15.36
C GLU A 36 2.52 9.28 15.23
N GLU A 37 2.06 8.39 14.35
CA GLU A 37 0.64 8.09 14.15
C GLU A 37 0.10 6.98 15.07
N ASN A 38 0.93 6.48 16.00
CA ASN A 38 0.61 5.38 16.93
C ASN A 38 0.01 4.15 16.21
N ARG A 39 0.63 3.74 15.10
CA ARG A 39 0.20 2.60 14.29
C ARG A 39 1.37 1.77 13.80
N SER A 40 1.09 0.58 13.26
CA SER A 40 2.14 -0.25 12.66
C SER A 40 2.53 0.24 11.26
N VAL A 41 3.79 0.04 10.88
CA VAL A 41 4.29 0.28 9.51
C VAL A 41 3.44 -0.44 8.47
N SER A 42 3.02 -1.68 8.75
CA SER A 42 2.14 -2.44 7.85
C SER A 42 0.81 -1.73 7.58
N ASN A 43 0.21 -1.10 8.60
CA ASN A 43 -1.02 -0.33 8.46
C ASN A 43 -0.79 0.99 7.70
N LEU A 44 0.31 1.67 7.99
CA LEU A 44 0.77 2.87 7.27
C LEU A 44 0.90 2.60 5.77
N VAL A 45 1.73 1.63 5.41
CA VAL A 45 1.97 1.22 4.03
C VAL A 45 0.68 0.74 3.35
N GLU A 46 -0.16 -0.02 4.04
CA GLU A 46 -1.46 -0.44 3.50
C GLU A 46 -2.35 0.76 3.12
N THR A 47 -2.37 1.80 3.96
CA THR A 47 -3.16 3.02 3.72
C THR A 47 -2.61 3.77 2.51
N MET A 48 -1.30 4.04 2.48
CA MET A 48 -0.64 4.73 1.37
C MET A 48 -0.85 4.01 0.03
N ILE A 49 -0.74 2.68 0.01
CA ILE A 49 -0.97 1.87 -1.20
C ILE A 49 -2.43 1.97 -1.67
N ARG A 50 -3.40 1.92 -0.75
CA ARG A 50 -4.83 2.05 -1.09
C ARG A 50 -5.12 3.41 -1.74
N ASP A 51 -4.54 4.47 -1.22
CA ASP A 51 -4.70 5.82 -1.75
C ASP A 51 -4.06 5.94 -3.14
N ALA A 52 -2.83 5.46 -3.30
CA ALA A 52 -2.12 5.45 -4.57
C ALA A 52 -2.89 4.67 -5.66
N ILE A 53 -3.44 3.51 -5.33
CA ILE A 53 -4.28 2.71 -6.24
C ILE A 53 -5.55 3.47 -6.62
N THR A 54 -6.20 4.13 -5.65
CA THR A 54 -7.41 4.91 -5.89
C THR A 54 -7.16 6.06 -6.85
N VAL A 55 -6.08 6.82 -6.63
CA VAL A 55 -5.64 7.90 -7.53
C VAL A 55 -5.32 7.36 -8.93
N ARG A 56 -4.58 6.25 -9.02
CA ARG A 56 -4.25 5.60 -10.31
C ARG A 56 -5.50 5.19 -11.08
N ARG A 57 -6.48 4.58 -10.41
CA ARG A 57 -7.75 4.15 -11.02
C ARG A 57 -8.59 5.33 -11.52
N LYS A 58 -8.59 6.46 -10.79
CA LYS A 58 -9.26 7.68 -11.23
C LYS A 58 -8.63 8.23 -12.52
N LYS A 59 -7.30 8.32 -12.57
CA LYS A 59 -6.56 8.77 -13.77
C LYS A 59 -6.82 7.90 -15.00
N SER A 60 -6.95 6.58 -14.83
CA SER A 60 -7.23 5.66 -15.96
C SER A 60 -8.66 5.76 -16.52
N LYS A 61 -9.61 6.29 -15.73
CA LYS A 61 -11.01 6.44 -16.18
C LYS A 61 -11.28 7.76 -16.91
N SER A 62 -10.50 8.80 -16.65
CA SER A 62 -10.63 10.12 -17.29
C SER A 62 -10.06 10.18 -18.72
N SER A 63 -9.43 9.11 -19.22
CA SER A 63 -8.85 9.05 -20.57
C SER A 63 -9.73 8.34 -21.60
N HIS A 64 -11.00 8.03 -21.29
CA HIS A 64 -11.97 7.52 -22.25
C HIS A 64 -13.21 8.42 -22.30
N SER A 65 -13.09 9.59 -22.93
CA SER A 65 -14.23 10.36 -23.41
C SER A 65 -14.59 9.87 -24.82
N PRO A 66 -15.81 9.35 -25.06
CA PRO A 66 -16.33 9.21 -26.40
C PRO A 66 -16.49 10.61 -26.98
N LYS A 67 -15.77 10.91 -28.08
CA LYS A 67 -16.16 12.00 -28.97
C LYS A 67 -17.43 11.53 -29.66
N GLN A 68 -18.59 11.98 -29.18
CA GLN A 68 -19.80 11.94 -29.97
C GLN A 68 -19.81 13.26 -30.75
N ASP A 69 -19.43 13.15 -32.02
CA ASP A 69 -19.58 14.21 -33.00
C ASP A 69 -21.10 14.46 -33.17
N GLU A 70 -21.56 15.62 -32.72
CA GLU A 70 -22.80 16.24 -33.19
C GLU A 70 -22.53 16.86 -34.57
N ASP A 71 -23.02 16.22 -35.64
CA ASP A 71 -23.54 16.80 -36.89
C ASP A 71 -23.82 15.60 -37.82
N SER A 72 -24.94 15.44 -38.54
CA SER A 72 -25.69 16.46 -39.25
C SER A 72 -27.19 16.16 -39.27
N ALA A 73 -27.92 17.28 -39.33
CA ALA A 73 -29.31 17.43 -39.73
C ALA A 73 -29.61 16.94 -41.16
#